data_AF-A0A4Z1KID2-F1
#
_entry.id   AF-A0A4Z1KID2-F1
#
_cell.length_a   1.000
_cell.length_b   1.000
_cell.length_c   1.000
_cell.angle_alpha   90.00
_cell.angle_beta   90.00
_cell.angle_gamma   90.00
#
_symmetry.space_group_name_H-M   'P 1'
#
loop_
_entity.id
_entity.type
_entity.pdbx_description
1 polymer ?
#
loop_
_entity_poly.entity_id
_entity_poly.type
_entity_poly.pdbx_seq_one_letter_code
_entity_poly.pdbx_strand_id
1 'polypeptide(L)'
;MRLIKSPSYWATFYHPPAPTFHHPTLPILLIGDAAHTTAPHFGQGAGLGIEDVYILTKLLSHLPTTHSSTLSTNLHAIFTAYTQIRQPRATTAVSTANYYGRMLDMEDPVISDDLSLIGEKVRGIAETIWGYDEIGEGERAVEIMKGILGEDKMGDARMGRNVEGVR
;
A
#
# COMPACT_ATOMS: atom_id res chain seq x y z
N MET A 1 13.25 -34.82 12.62
CA MET A 1 13.89 -33.88 13.57
C MET A 1 15.15 -34.38 14.28
N ARG A 2 15.67 -35.60 14.04
CA ARG A 2 16.85 -36.16 14.73
C ARG A 2 18.21 -35.47 14.40
N LEU A 3 18.23 -34.56 13.42
CA LEU A 3 19.45 -33.93 12.89
C LEU A 3 19.71 -32.50 13.40
N ILE A 4 18.73 -31.82 14.00
CA ILE A 4 18.89 -30.46 14.57
C ILE A 4 18.88 -30.59 16.09
N LYS A 5 20.03 -30.34 16.73
CA LYS A 5 20.19 -30.53 18.20
C LYS A 5 19.43 -29.46 19.01
N SER A 6 19.31 -28.25 18.49
CA SER A 6 18.66 -27.12 19.17
C SER A 6 17.93 -26.22 18.16
N PRO A 7 16.69 -26.55 17.75
CA PRO A 7 15.92 -25.70 16.84
C PRO A 7 15.41 -24.45 17.54
N SER A 8 15.26 -23.36 16.78
CA SER A 8 14.55 -22.16 17.22
C SER A 8 13.08 -22.26 16.81
N TYR A 9 12.20 -21.73 17.65
CA TYR A 9 10.76 -21.63 17.39
C TYR A 9 10.41 -20.16 17.15
N TRP A 10 9.65 -19.90 16.09
CA TRP A 10 9.28 -18.56 15.67
C TRP A 10 7.76 -18.52 15.48
N ALA A 11 7.08 -17.80 16.35
CA ALA A 11 5.66 -17.54 16.18
C ALA A 11 5.46 -16.49 15.09
N THR A 12 4.59 -16.77 14.13
CA THR A 12 4.26 -15.86 13.03
C THR A 12 3.07 -14.99 13.41
N PHE A 13 3.26 -13.67 13.38
CA PHE A 13 2.21 -12.70 13.66
C PHE A 13 1.97 -11.82 12.43
N TYR A 14 0.72 -11.41 12.26
CA TYR A 14 0.26 -10.40 11.32
C TYR A 14 -0.90 -9.65 11.98
N HIS A 15 -1.27 -8.49 11.44
CA HIS A 15 -2.42 -7.74 11.93
C HIS A 15 -3.52 -7.65 10.85
N PRO A 16 -4.79 -7.44 11.24
CA PRO A 16 -5.85 -7.12 10.29
C PRO A 16 -5.51 -5.86 9.49
N PRO A 17 -6.01 -5.70 8.25
CA PRO A 17 -5.73 -4.52 7.44
C PRO A 17 -6.03 -3.21 8.18
N ALA A 18 -5.08 -2.28 8.15
CA ALA A 18 -5.28 -0.96 8.75
C ALA A 18 -6.39 -0.20 7.98
N PRO A 19 -7.27 0.55 8.67
CA PRO A 19 -8.37 1.27 8.03
C PRO A 19 -7.89 2.43 7.14
N THR A 20 -6.71 2.97 7.42
CA THR A 20 -6.01 3.98 6.61
C THR A 20 -4.50 3.87 6.89
N PHE A 21 -3.67 4.30 5.94
CA PHE A 21 -2.22 4.39 6.13
C PHE A 21 -1.76 5.78 6.56
N HIS A 22 -2.60 6.81 6.44
CA HIS A 22 -2.26 8.16 6.89
C HIS A 22 -3.29 8.69 7.88
N HIS A 23 -2.83 9.55 8.76
CA HIS A 23 -3.70 10.27 9.67
C HIS A 23 -4.47 11.38 8.91
N PRO A 24 -5.77 11.58 9.14
CA PRO A 24 -6.59 12.51 8.35
C PRO A 24 -6.13 13.98 8.43
N THR A 25 -5.57 14.41 9.56
CA THR A 25 -5.16 15.81 9.79
C THR A 25 -3.68 16.01 10.12
N LEU A 26 -3.06 15.12 10.90
CA LEU A 26 -1.65 15.18 11.26
C LEU A 26 -0.75 14.65 10.13
N PRO A 27 0.48 15.17 9.99
CA PRO A 27 1.44 14.72 8.98
C PRO A 27 2.11 13.40 9.40
N ILE A 28 1.30 12.35 9.56
CA ILE A 28 1.75 10.99 9.92
C ILE A 28 1.33 10.01 8.83
N LEU A 29 2.29 9.21 8.37
CA LEU A 29 2.10 8.15 7.39
C LEU A 29 2.76 6.85 7.87
N LEU A 30 2.07 5.73 7.69
CA LEU A 30 2.54 4.38 7.96
C LEU A 30 3.02 3.71 6.66
N ILE A 31 4.14 3.00 6.74
CA ILE A 31 4.72 2.21 5.65
C ILE A 31 5.29 0.89 6.21
N GLY A 32 5.56 -0.09 5.33
CA GLY A 32 6.14 -1.37 5.71
C GLY A 32 5.30 -2.12 6.74
N ASP A 33 5.96 -2.90 7.61
CA ASP A 33 5.27 -3.70 8.63
C ASP A 33 4.37 -2.88 9.56
N ALA A 34 4.66 -1.60 9.79
CA ALA A 34 3.80 -0.73 10.60
C ALA A 34 2.42 -0.48 9.95
N ALA A 35 2.32 -0.60 8.62
CA ALA A 35 1.08 -0.48 7.86
C ALA A 35 0.49 -1.83 7.47
N HIS A 36 1.33 -2.84 7.22
CA HIS A 36 0.91 -4.09 6.57
C HIS A 36 1.80 -5.30 6.92
N THR A 37 2.06 -5.53 8.21
CA THR A 37 2.73 -6.78 8.64
C THR A 37 2.00 -8.00 8.07
N THR A 38 2.74 -8.91 7.45
CA THR A 38 2.20 -10.09 6.76
C THR A 38 2.83 -11.39 7.24
N ALA A 39 2.10 -12.50 7.13
CA ALA A 39 2.68 -13.82 7.33
C ALA A 39 3.70 -14.14 6.22
N PRO A 40 4.78 -14.90 6.52
CA PRO A 40 5.89 -15.06 5.60
C PRO A 40 5.62 -16.05 4.45
N HIS A 41 4.43 -16.65 4.35
CA HIS A 41 4.15 -17.78 3.46
C HIS A 41 4.41 -17.51 1.96
N PHE A 42 4.39 -16.25 1.51
CA PHE A 42 4.76 -15.86 0.14
C PHE A 42 6.04 -15.03 0.03
N GLY A 43 6.70 -14.72 1.14
CA GLY A 43 7.94 -13.92 1.11
C GLY A 43 7.80 -12.47 0.61
N GLN A 44 6.57 -11.92 0.51
CA GLN A 44 6.34 -10.59 -0.09
C GLN A 44 6.44 -9.42 0.91
N GLY A 45 6.60 -9.65 2.22
CA GLY A 45 6.59 -8.56 3.23
C GLY A 45 7.60 -7.45 2.96
N ALA A 46 8.87 -7.81 2.72
CA ALA A 46 9.90 -6.85 2.34
C ALA A 46 9.61 -6.18 0.99
N GLY A 47 9.05 -6.94 0.03
CA GLY A 47 8.62 -6.43 -1.27
C GLY A 47 7.59 -5.30 -1.13
N LEU A 48 6.57 -5.49 -0.29
CA LEU A 48 5.57 -4.45 -0.03
C LEU A 48 6.19 -3.15 0.53
N GLY A 49 7.17 -3.28 1.43
CA GLY A 49 7.90 -2.12 1.95
C GLY A 49 8.73 -1.40 0.87
N ILE A 50 9.33 -2.13 -0.05
CA ILE A 50 10.06 -1.54 -1.19
C ILE A 50 9.08 -0.85 -2.15
N GLU A 51 7.94 -1.47 -2.44
CA GLU A 51 6.88 -0.88 -3.25
C GLU A 51 6.36 0.45 -2.65
N ASP A 52 6.21 0.52 -1.32
CA ASP A 52 5.84 1.75 -0.61
C ASP A 52 6.83 2.89 -0.87
N VAL A 53 8.13 2.60 -0.72
CA VAL A 53 9.21 3.57 -0.92
C VAL A 53 9.26 4.04 -2.38
N TYR A 54 9.03 3.13 -3.34
CA TYR A 54 8.94 3.49 -4.75
C TYR A 54 7.82 4.50 -5.00
N ILE A 55 6.60 4.23 -4.53
CA ILE A 55 5.47 5.14 -4.72
C ILE A 55 5.72 6.50 -4.04
N LEU A 56 6.23 6.50 -2.80
CA LEU A 56 6.54 7.76 -2.11
C LEU A 56 7.62 8.56 -2.82
N THR A 57 8.68 7.92 -3.29
CA THR A 57 9.76 8.58 -4.04
C THR A 57 9.22 9.20 -5.32
N LYS A 58 8.34 8.49 -6.04
CA LYS A 58 7.72 8.99 -7.27
C LYS A 58 6.84 10.21 -7.00
N LEU A 59 6.01 10.18 -5.96
CA LEU A 59 5.17 11.31 -5.54
C LEU A 59 6.01 12.53 -5.14
N LEU A 60 7.00 12.34 -4.27
CA LEU A 60 7.91 13.40 -3.80
C LEU A 60 8.66 14.06 -4.97
N SER A 61 9.09 13.28 -5.95
CA SER A 61 9.82 13.78 -7.13
C SER A 61 8.96 14.64 -8.06
N HIS A 62 7.63 14.56 -7.94
CA HIS A 62 6.67 15.30 -8.77
C HIS A 62 6.05 16.51 -8.04
N LEU A 63 6.50 16.81 -6.82
CA LEU A 63 6.06 18.03 -6.14
C LEU A 63 6.58 19.28 -6.88
N PRO A 64 5.80 20.37 -6.93
CA PRO A 64 6.26 21.63 -7.47
C PRO A 64 7.44 22.17 -6.65
N THR A 65 8.52 22.58 -7.33
CA THR A 65 9.67 23.25 -6.69
C THR A 65 9.38 24.69 -6.30
N THR A 66 8.26 25.25 -6.78
CA THR A 66 7.86 26.63 -6.52
C THR A 66 7.16 26.74 -5.15
N HIS A 67 7.60 27.69 -4.32
CA HIS A 67 7.07 27.99 -2.97
C HIS A 67 5.58 28.39 -2.86
N SER A 68 4.79 28.20 -3.93
CA SER A 68 3.38 28.63 -3.99
C SER A 68 2.42 27.74 -3.21
N SER A 69 2.78 26.50 -2.89
CA SER A 69 1.92 25.55 -2.15
C SER A 69 2.40 25.42 -0.70
N THR A 70 1.48 25.47 0.27
CA THR A 70 1.80 25.23 1.68
C THR A 70 2.29 23.79 1.90
N LEU A 71 3.22 23.58 2.84
CA LEU A 71 3.74 22.25 3.18
C LEU A 71 2.61 21.28 3.57
N SER A 72 1.57 21.77 4.26
CA SER A 72 0.41 20.97 4.66
C SER A 72 -0.37 20.43 3.47
N THR A 73 -0.64 21.27 2.46
CA THR A 73 -1.33 20.84 1.23
C THR A 73 -0.53 19.77 0.49
N ASN A 74 0.78 19.96 0.37
CA ASN A 74 1.65 18.99 -0.31
C ASN A 74 1.67 17.63 0.40
N LEU A 75 1.81 17.63 1.72
CA LEU A 75 1.79 16.40 2.51
C LEU A 75 0.41 15.71 2.43
N HIS A 76 -0.69 16.48 2.50
CA HIS A 76 -2.03 15.93 2.35
C HIS A 76 -2.23 15.25 0.99
N ALA A 77 -1.82 15.91 -0.11
CA ALA A 77 -1.92 15.35 -1.45
C ALA A 77 -1.08 14.07 -1.61
N ILE A 78 0.16 14.06 -1.13
CA ILE A 78 1.03 12.88 -1.17
C ILE A 78 0.44 11.73 -0.36
N PHE A 79 0.02 11.99 0.88
CA PHE A 79 -0.44 10.93 1.79
C PHE A 79 -1.75 10.31 1.31
N THR A 80 -2.64 11.15 0.78
CA THR A 80 -3.90 10.69 0.18
C THR A 80 -3.63 9.82 -1.03
N ALA A 81 -2.81 10.30 -1.99
CA ALA A 81 -2.47 9.55 -3.19
C ALA A 81 -1.77 8.22 -2.85
N TYR A 82 -0.75 8.26 -1.98
CA TYR A 82 -0.07 7.07 -1.49
C TYR A 82 -1.04 6.06 -0.89
N THR A 83 -1.91 6.50 0.02
CA THR A 83 -2.85 5.61 0.72
C THR A 83 -3.84 4.97 -0.25
N GLN A 84 -4.37 5.73 -1.21
CA GLN A 84 -5.29 5.22 -2.22
C GLN A 84 -4.68 4.14 -3.12
N ILE A 85 -3.37 4.21 -3.40
CA ILE A 85 -2.66 3.20 -4.18
C ILE A 85 -2.25 2.01 -3.31
N ARG A 86 -1.60 2.27 -2.18
CA ARG A 86 -0.90 1.24 -1.41
C ARG A 86 -1.80 0.44 -0.50
N GLN A 87 -2.83 1.04 0.09
CA GLN A 87 -3.69 0.34 1.04
C GLN A 87 -4.41 -0.86 0.41
N PRO A 88 -5.07 -0.74 -0.77
CA PRO A 88 -5.71 -1.89 -1.41
C PRO A 88 -4.70 -2.99 -1.78
N ARG A 89 -3.55 -2.61 -2.35
CA ARG A 89 -2.49 -3.54 -2.75
C ARG A 89 -1.92 -4.33 -1.57
N ALA A 90 -1.52 -3.64 -0.51
CA ALA A 90 -0.99 -4.27 0.69
C ALA A 90 -2.04 -5.14 1.40
N THR A 91 -3.29 -4.68 1.47
CA THR A 91 -4.40 -5.46 2.05
C THR A 91 -4.63 -6.78 1.31
N THR A 92 -4.62 -6.74 -0.03
CA THR A 92 -4.72 -7.93 -0.87
C THR A 92 -3.55 -8.87 -0.62
N ALA A 93 -2.31 -8.36 -0.56
CA ALA A 93 -1.12 -9.17 -0.32
C ALA A 93 -1.13 -9.86 1.06
N VAL A 94 -1.46 -9.14 2.14
CA VAL A 94 -1.55 -9.69 3.50
C VAL A 94 -2.64 -10.77 3.57
N SER A 95 -3.83 -10.47 3.05
CA SER A 95 -4.96 -11.42 3.07
C SER A 95 -4.64 -12.67 2.27
N THR A 96 -3.96 -12.50 1.13
CA THR A 96 -3.55 -13.60 0.24
C THR A 96 -2.46 -14.47 0.89
N ALA A 97 -1.48 -13.88 1.59
CA ALA A 97 -0.47 -14.64 2.34
C ALA A 97 -1.07 -15.49 3.46
N ASN A 98 -2.04 -14.94 4.18
CA ASN A 98 -2.73 -15.67 5.24
C ASN A 98 -3.58 -16.82 4.67
N TYR A 99 -4.28 -16.58 3.56
CA TYR A 99 -5.03 -17.64 2.87
C TYR A 99 -4.10 -18.74 2.35
N TYR A 100 -2.98 -18.36 1.77
CA TYR A 100 -2.05 -19.31 1.18
C TYR A 100 -1.36 -20.22 2.19
N GLY A 101 -1.01 -19.71 3.38
CA GLY A 101 -0.55 -20.56 4.48
C GLY A 101 -1.53 -21.68 4.77
N ARG A 102 -2.80 -21.32 5.05
CA ARG A 102 -3.87 -22.30 5.33
C ARG A 102 -4.11 -23.27 4.17
N MET A 103 -4.07 -22.79 2.94
CA MET A 103 -4.23 -23.64 1.76
C MET A 103 -3.07 -24.64 1.62
N LEU A 104 -1.83 -24.21 1.86
CA LEU A 104 -0.66 -25.11 1.83
C LEU A 104 -0.67 -26.11 2.99
N ASP A 105 -1.26 -25.73 4.12
CA ASP A 105 -1.49 -26.62 5.27
C ASP A 105 -2.72 -27.54 5.07
N MET A 106 -3.34 -27.53 3.87
CA MET A 106 -4.50 -28.34 3.49
C MET A 106 -5.76 -28.07 4.35
N GLU A 107 -5.90 -26.84 4.84
CA GLU A 107 -7.03 -26.41 5.68
C GLU A 107 -8.16 -25.74 4.88
N ASP A 108 -8.00 -25.57 3.57
CA ASP A 108 -9.06 -25.03 2.71
C ASP A 108 -10.20 -26.06 2.58
N PRO A 109 -11.45 -25.71 2.91
CA PRO A 109 -12.56 -26.68 2.95
C PRO A 109 -13.01 -27.17 1.58
N VAL A 110 -12.60 -26.50 0.50
CA VAL A 110 -12.96 -26.85 -0.89
C VAL A 110 -11.78 -27.51 -1.59
N ILE A 111 -10.58 -26.93 -1.48
CA ILE A 111 -9.37 -27.45 -2.13
C ILE A 111 -8.80 -28.66 -1.37
N SER A 112 -8.86 -28.66 -0.03
CA SER A 112 -8.35 -29.73 0.85
C SER A 112 -6.92 -30.13 0.46
N ASP A 113 -6.71 -31.38 0.11
CA ASP A 113 -5.46 -32.05 -0.24
C ASP A 113 -5.36 -32.30 -1.76
N ASP A 114 -6.23 -31.71 -2.58
CA ASP A 114 -6.14 -31.79 -4.04
C ASP A 114 -4.94 -30.97 -4.54
N LEU A 115 -3.84 -31.67 -4.77
CA LEU A 115 -2.58 -31.08 -5.23
C LEU A 115 -2.69 -30.38 -6.60
N SER A 116 -3.63 -30.79 -7.45
CA SER A 116 -3.83 -30.15 -8.75
C SER A 116 -4.47 -28.78 -8.57
N LEU A 117 -5.53 -28.71 -7.76
CA LEU A 117 -6.20 -27.45 -7.40
C LEU A 117 -5.27 -26.51 -6.62
N ILE A 118 -4.48 -27.05 -5.67
CA ILE A 118 -3.44 -26.28 -4.99
C ILE A 118 -2.46 -25.70 -6.01
N GLY A 119 -1.96 -26.51 -6.93
CA GLY A 119 -1.01 -26.08 -7.95
C GLY A 119 -1.56 -24.97 -8.86
N GLU A 120 -2.83 -25.07 -9.26
CA GLU A 120 -3.53 -24.02 -10.02
C GLU A 120 -3.66 -22.74 -9.22
N LYS A 121 -4.06 -22.85 -7.95
CA LYS A 121 -4.26 -21.69 -7.08
C LYS A 121 -2.95 -20.97 -6.77
N VAL A 122 -1.86 -21.72 -6.52
CA VAL A 122 -0.50 -21.18 -6.34
C VAL A 122 -0.11 -20.31 -7.55
N ARG A 123 -0.31 -20.81 -8.77
CA ARG A 123 0.02 -20.06 -10.01
C ARG A 123 -0.78 -18.78 -10.13
N GLY A 124 -2.11 -18.84 -9.95
CA GLY A 124 -2.96 -17.65 -10.04
C GLY A 124 -2.64 -16.59 -8.98
N ILE A 125 -2.25 -17.02 -7.77
CA ILE A 125 -1.79 -16.08 -6.74
C ILE A 125 -0.45 -15.45 -7.14
N ALA A 126 0.51 -16.24 -7.62
CA ALA A 126 1.80 -15.74 -8.06
C ALA A 126 1.65 -14.67 -9.17
N GLU A 127 0.77 -14.91 -10.14
CA GLU A 127 0.41 -13.92 -11.18
C GLU A 127 -0.16 -12.63 -10.58
N THR A 128 -1.04 -12.74 -9.59
CA THR A 128 -1.64 -11.56 -8.93
C THR A 128 -0.63 -10.76 -8.11
N ILE A 129 0.27 -11.45 -7.39
CA ILE A 129 1.18 -10.81 -6.43
C ILE A 129 2.43 -10.26 -7.11
N TRP A 130 3.00 -11.00 -8.08
CA TRP A 130 4.23 -10.63 -8.76
C TRP A 130 4.00 -10.05 -10.16
N GLY A 131 2.79 -10.18 -10.71
CA GLY A 131 2.38 -9.49 -11.93
C GLY A 131 1.68 -8.14 -11.67
N TYR A 132 1.76 -7.61 -10.43
CA TYR A 132 1.25 -6.28 -10.13
C TYR A 132 2.04 -5.23 -10.92
N ASP A 133 1.37 -4.20 -11.44
CA ASP A 133 2.03 -3.14 -12.20
C ASP A 133 2.38 -1.98 -11.29
N GLU A 134 3.48 -2.10 -10.54
CA GLU A 134 3.95 -1.00 -9.69
C GLU A 134 4.22 0.27 -10.50
N ILE A 135 4.69 0.15 -11.74
CA ILE A 135 5.11 1.32 -12.54
C ILE A 135 3.90 2.17 -12.89
N GLY A 136 2.87 1.56 -13.48
CA GLY A 136 1.60 2.20 -13.83
C GLY A 136 0.86 2.72 -12.60
N GLU A 137 0.86 1.98 -11.50
CA GLU A 137 0.25 2.44 -10.24
C GLU A 137 0.96 3.66 -9.66
N GLY A 138 2.28 3.77 -9.87
CA GLY A 138 3.05 4.97 -9.56
C GLY A 138 2.71 6.17 -10.45
N GLU A 139 2.31 5.96 -11.70
CA GLU A 139 1.82 7.03 -12.58
C GLU A 139 0.44 7.50 -12.12
N ARG A 140 -0.46 6.55 -11.85
CA ARG A 140 -1.79 6.81 -11.26
C ARG A 140 -1.69 7.58 -9.94
N ALA A 141 -0.72 7.26 -9.09
CA ALA A 141 -0.46 7.99 -7.86
C ALA A 141 -0.19 9.49 -8.11
N VAL A 142 0.64 9.78 -9.11
CA VAL A 142 1.00 11.16 -9.48
C VAL A 142 -0.20 11.91 -10.04
N GLU A 143 -1.04 11.25 -10.84
CA GLU A 143 -2.29 11.84 -11.35
C GLU A 143 -3.24 12.24 -10.22
N ILE A 144 -3.46 11.34 -9.25
CA ILE A 144 -4.28 11.60 -8.06
C ILE A 144 -3.73 12.81 -7.29
N MET A 145 -2.42 12.81 -7.02
CA MET A 145 -1.76 13.91 -6.30
C MET A 145 -1.94 15.24 -7.02
N LYS A 146 -1.73 15.28 -8.35
CA LYS A 146 -1.92 16.49 -9.16
C LYS A 146 -3.37 16.98 -9.17
N GLY A 147 -4.34 16.06 -9.17
CA GLY A 147 -5.76 16.39 -9.05
C GLY A 147 -6.04 17.16 -7.76
N ILE A 148 -5.60 16.62 -6.61
CA ILE A 148 -5.76 17.25 -5.29
C ILE A 148 -5.10 18.64 -5.24
N LEU A 149 -3.85 18.75 -5.72
CA LEU A 149 -3.13 20.03 -5.76
C LEU A 149 -3.79 21.06 -6.71
N GLY A 150 -4.49 20.60 -7.74
CA GLY A 150 -5.23 21.45 -8.67
C GLY A 150 -6.52 22.02 -8.08
N GLU A 151 -7.25 21.21 -7.31
CA GLU A 151 -8.48 21.62 -6.63
C GLU A 151 -8.21 22.73 -5.59
N ASP A 152 -7.15 22.58 -4.79
CA ASP A 152 -6.74 23.57 -3.78
C ASP A 152 -6.44 24.94 -4.43
N LYS A 153 -5.70 24.97 -5.54
CA LYS A 153 -5.41 26.21 -6.27
C LYS A 153 -6.66 26.90 -6.79
N MET A 154 -7.68 26.14 -7.20
CA MET A 154 -8.94 26.71 -7.66
C MET A 154 -9.80 27.21 -6.49
N GLY A 155 -9.72 26.58 -5.32
CA GLY A 155 -10.30 27.05 -4.06
C GLY A 155 -9.75 28.41 -3.64
N ASP A 156 -8.41 28.54 -3.58
CA ASP A 156 -7.73 29.79 -3.23
C ASP A 156 -8.06 30.93 -4.21
N ALA A 157 -8.07 30.64 -5.52
CA ALA A 157 -8.42 31.63 -6.53
C ALA A 157 -9.90 32.09 -6.48
N ARG A 158 -10.81 31.25 -5.97
CA ARG A 158 -12.22 31.65 -5.73
C ARG A 158 -12.34 32.51 -4.48
N MET A 159 -11.60 32.20 -3.41
CA MET A 159 -11.60 32.99 -2.19
C MET A 159 -10.99 34.39 -2.42
N GLY A 160 -9.89 34.48 -3.16
CA GLY A 160 -9.23 35.76 -3.48
C GLY A 160 -10.10 36.74 -4.29
N ARG A 161 -10.98 36.25 -5.17
CA ARG A 161 -11.91 37.09 -5.94
C ARG A 161 -13.06 37.67 -5.12
N ASN A 162 -13.42 37.05 -4.00
CA ASN A 162 -14.48 37.57 -3.13
C ASN A 162 -14.00 38.74 -2.25
N VAL A 163 -12.69 38.94 -2.10
CA VAL A 163 -12.13 40.01 -1.27
C VAL A 163 -11.97 41.33 -2.05
N GLU A 164 -11.91 41.27 -3.38
CA GLU A 164 -11.77 42.46 -4.24
C GLU A 164 -13.10 43.13 -4.61
N GLY A 165 -14.24 42.51 -4.29
CA GLY A 165 -15.59 43.03 -4.57
C GLY A 165 -16.21 43.90 -3.47
N VAL A 166 -15.49 44.17 -2.37
CA VAL A 166 -15.96 45.01 -1.25
C VAL A 166 -15.06 46.24 -1.16
N ARG A 167 -15.26 47.19 -2.07
CA ARG A 167 -14.81 48.58 -1.93
C ARG A 167 -15.89 49.53 -2.41
#